data_AF-A0A382ZHS6-F1
#
_entry.id   AF-A0A382ZHS6-F1
#
_cell.length_a   1.000
_cell.length_b   1.000
_cell.length_c   1.000
_cell.angle_alpha   90.00
_cell.angle_beta   90.00
_cell.angle_gamma   90.00
#
_symmetry.space_group_name_H-M   'P 1'
#
loop_
_entity.id
_entity.type
_entity.pdbx_description
1 polymer ?
#
loop_
_entity_poly.entity_id
_entity_poly.type
_entity_poly.pdbx_seq_one_letter_code
_entity_poly.pdbx_strand_id
1 'polypeptide(L)'
;MQVYLTKGGTPQGPFSVGQLRQYMETGHCQATDYACHDGTNWVTIADVPGIAKKAQRLTNVDVLEKISRKKLYLIVGIVTGIALSVSCVLYFVFRTDTESGAASASQIATTGNIFTLTPEEIVSIYDGDTFKIDLAGVHPLFGDDVSVRLFGVDTPEMRGSEDRVKLLAEKARKLTEQALMGAEKIELKNPRRGKYFRIIADVY
;
A
#
# COMPACT_ATOMS: atom_id res chain seq x y z
N MET A 1 18.46 -50.89 -22.90
CA MET A 1 17.41 -51.66 -22.20
C MET A 1 16.15 -51.60 -23.05
N GLN A 2 15.58 -52.75 -23.37
CA GLN A 2 14.35 -52.86 -24.18
C GLN A 2 13.19 -53.21 -23.25
N VAL A 3 12.08 -52.49 -23.37
CA VAL A 3 10.90 -52.65 -22.52
C VAL A 3 9.70 -52.99 -23.39
N TYR A 4 8.96 -54.02 -23.00
CA TYR A 4 7.74 -54.47 -23.66
C TYR A 4 6.54 -54.11 -22.78
N LEU A 5 5.50 -53.54 -23.38
CA LEU A 5 4.25 -53.16 -22.71
C LEU A 5 3.14 -54.16 -23.04
N THR A 6 2.19 -54.34 -22.14
CA THR A 6 0.94 -55.06 -22.44
C THR A 6 -0.24 -54.12 -22.39
N LYS A 7 -0.93 -53.96 -23.52
CA LYS A 7 -2.17 -53.17 -23.62
C LYS A 7 -3.26 -54.03 -24.24
N GLY A 8 -4.29 -54.36 -23.47
CA GLY A 8 -5.39 -55.21 -23.93
C GLY A 8 -4.98 -56.66 -24.28
N GLY A 9 -3.93 -57.19 -23.65
CA GLY A 9 -3.48 -58.58 -23.84
C GLY A 9 -2.52 -58.82 -25.02
N THR A 10 -2.15 -57.78 -25.77
CA THR A 10 -1.11 -57.87 -26.82
C THR A 10 0.18 -57.18 -26.37
N PRO A 11 1.35 -57.84 -26.52
CA PRO A 11 2.62 -57.22 -26.20
C PRO A 11 3.02 -56.21 -27.30
N GLN A 12 3.36 -54.99 -26.89
CA GLN A 12 3.86 -53.91 -27.74
C GLN A 12 5.31 -53.57 -27.38
N GLY A 13 6.19 -53.46 -28.37
CA GLY A 13 7.60 -53.13 -28.16
C GLY A 13 8.50 -53.76 -29.23
N PRO A 14 9.82 -53.73 -29.05
CA PRO A 14 10.55 -53.18 -27.90
C PRO A 14 10.62 -51.64 -27.91
N PHE A 15 10.40 -51.02 -26.75
CA PHE A 15 10.63 -49.59 -26.54
C PHE A 15 11.95 -49.36 -25.78
N SER A 16 12.68 -48.29 -26.13
CA SER A 16 13.73 -47.75 -25.25
C SER A 16 13.12 -46.93 -24.12
N VAL A 17 13.86 -46.75 -23.02
CA VAL A 17 13.42 -45.94 -21.84
C VAL A 17 13.01 -44.51 -22.24
N GLY A 18 13.69 -43.91 -23.22
CA GLY A 18 13.34 -42.58 -23.75
C GLY A 18 12.02 -42.58 -24.53
N GLN A 19 11.84 -43.56 -25.42
CA GLN A 19 10.58 -43.74 -26.16
C GLN A 19 9.42 -44.04 -25.22
N LEU A 20 9.64 -44.84 -24.18
CA LEU A 20 8.64 -45.15 -23.17
C LEU A 20 8.14 -43.90 -22.44
N ARG A 21 9.05 -42.97 -22.11
CA ARG A 21 8.68 -41.68 -21.50
C ARG A 21 7.81 -40.84 -22.42
N GLN A 22 8.19 -40.71 -23.69
CA GLN A 22 7.40 -39.98 -24.67
C GLN A 22 6.03 -40.65 -24.93
N TYR A 23 5.98 -41.98 -24.87
CA TYR A 23 4.74 -42.75 -25.01
C TYR A 23 3.78 -42.54 -23.82
N MET A 24 4.31 -42.35 -22.60
CA MET A 24 3.53 -41.93 -21.43
C MET A 24 3.04 -40.48 -21.57
N GLU A 25 3.89 -39.56 -22.02
CA GLU A 25 3.54 -38.14 -22.19
C GLU A 25 2.44 -37.93 -23.24
N THR A 26 2.40 -38.77 -24.28
CA THR A 26 1.34 -38.74 -25.29
C THR A 26 0.04 -39.41 -24.83
N GLY A 27 -0.03 -39.93 -23.60
CA GLY A 27 -1.23 -40.52 -23.00
C GLY A 27 -1.58 -41.93 -23.51
N HIS A 28 -0.67 -42.59 -24.24
CA HIS A 28 -0.92 -43.92 -24.78
C HIS A 28 -0.72 -45.05 -23.76
N CYS A 29 -0.03 -44.80 -22.66
CA CYS A 29 0.11 -45.71 -21.52
C CYS A 29 0.07 -44.96 -20.19
N GLN A 30 -0.39 -45.63 -19.14
CA GLN A 30 -0.47 -45.12 -17.78
C GLN A 30 0.66 -45.69 -16.92
N ALA A 31 1.05 -44.97 -15.86
CA ALA A 31 2.10 -45.42 -14.94
C ALA A 31 1.79 -46.78 -14.25
N THR A 32 0.52 -47.18 -14.22
CA THR A 32 0.02 -48.44 -13.66
C THR A 32 0.00 -49.61 -14.65
N ASP A 33 0.26 -49.37 -15.94
CA ASP A 33 0.31 -50.44 -16.93
C ASP A 33 1.53 -51.35 -16.69
N TYR A 34 1.43 -52.61 -17.11
CA TYR A 34 2.50 -53.59 -16.92
C TYR A 34 3.52 -53.54 -18.06
N ALA A 35 4.79 -53.54 -17.66
CA ALA A 35 5.96 -53.53 -18.50
C ALA A 35 6.92 -54.66 -18.11
N CYS A 36 7.51 -55.30 -19.10
CA CYS A 36 8.55 -56.31 -18.91
C CYS A 36 9.85 -55.81 -19.55
N HIS A 37 10.92 -55.77 -18.77
CA HIS A 37 12.21 -55.25 -19.22
C HIS A 37 13.35 -56.27 -19.18
N ASP A 38 13.16 -57.40 -18.49
CA ASP A 38 14.12 -58.49 -18.30
C ASP A 38 13.65 -59.81 -18.94
N GLY A 39 12.52 -59.78 -19.66
CA GLY A 39 11.94 -60.93 -20.34
C GLY A 39 11.18 -61.90 -19.44
N THR A 40 11.20 -61.72 -18.12
CA THR A 40 10.65 -62.69 -17.16
C THR A 40 9.69 -62.05 -16.15
N ASN A 41 9.95 -60.82 -15.73
CA ASN A 41 9.19 -60.14 -14.68
C ASN A 41 8.38 -58.97 -15.25
N TRP A 42 7.08 -58.99 -14.95
CA TRP A 42 6.17 -57.89 -15.26
C TRP A 42 6.12 -56.93 -14.06
N VAL A 43 6.65 -55.73 -14.23
CA VAL A 43 6.63 -54.63 -13.26
C VAL A 43 5.75 -53.51 -13.78
N THR A 44 5.30 -52.59 -12.91
CA THR A 44 4.57 -51.41 -13.40
C THR A 44 5.52 -50.50 -14.20
N ILE A 45 5.00 -49.72 -15.15
CA ILE A 45 5.81 -48.77 -15.92
C ILE A 45 6.57 -47.80 -14.99
N ALA A 46 5.95 -47.41 -13.87
CA ALA A 46 6.62 -46.59 -12.85
C ALA A 46 7.88 -47.26 -12.30
N ASP A 47 7.85 -48.56 -12.07
CA ASP A 47 8.95 -49.31 -11.44
C ASP A 47 10.06 -49.70 -12.43
N VAL A 48 9.90 -49.41 -13.73
CA VAL A 48 10.93 -49.68 -14.74
C VAL A 48 12.19 -48.84 -14.42
N PRO A 49 13.37 -49.48 -14.28
CA PRO A 49 14.62 -48.79 -13.97
C PRO A 49 14.91 -47.68 -14.99
N GLY A 50 14.89 -46.42 -14.53
CA GLY A 50 15.14 -45.22 -15.36
C GLY A 50 13.92 -44.33 -15.64
N ILE A 51 12.70 -44.75 -15.26
CA ILE A 51 11.47 -43.95 -15.41
C ILE A 51 11.14 -43.12 -14.13
N ALA A 52 11.19 -43.71 -12.93
CA ALA A 52 10.64 -43.08 -11.70
C ALA A 52 11.59 -42.27 -10.79
N LYS A 53 12.73 -41.75 -11.24
CA LYS A 53 13.57 -40.90 -10.36
C LYS A 53 12.99 -39.51 -10.01
N LYS A 54 11.77 -39.17 -10.46
CA LYS A 54 11.13 -37.86 -10.18
C LYS A 54 9.73 -37.93 -9.54
N ALA A 55 9.14 -39.13 -9.40
CA ALA A 55 7.77 -39.30 -8.90
C ALA A 55 7.65 -39.32 -7.36
N GLN A 56 8.74 -39.56 -6.63
CA GLN A 56 8.73 -39.57 -5.15
C GLN A 56 8.58 -38.17 -4.51
N ARG A 57 8.55 -37.08 -5.29
CA ARG A 57 8.34 -35.73 -4.75
C ARG A 57 6.85 -35.34 -4.60
N LEU A 58 5.91 -36.15 -5.11
CA LEU A 58 4.48 -35.83 -5.16
C LEU A 58 3.60 -36.62 -4.17
N THR A 59 4.16 -37.54 -3.39
CA THR A 59 3.39 -38.29 -2.36
C THR A 59 3.29 -37.58 -1.02
N ASN A 60 3.74 -36.32 -0.93
CA ASN A 60 3.54 -35.46 0.24
C ASN A 60 2.30 -34.57 0.03
N VAL A 61 1.16 -35.21 -0.27
CA VAL A 61 -0.16 -34.58 -0.28
C VAL A 61 -1.03 -35.36 0.69
N ASP A 62 -1.05 -34.83 1.91
CA ASP A 62 -2.17 -34.78 2.84
C ASP A 62 -2.98 -36.07 3.05
N VAL A 63 -2.43 -36.97 3.86
CA VAL A 63 -3.26 -37.76 4.76
C VAL A 63 -3.90 -36.77 5.75
N LEU A 64 -5.18 -36.47 5.55
CA LEU A 64 -5.98 -35.67 6.47
C LEU A 64 -6.06 -36.42 7.82
N GLU A 65 -5.14 -36.12 8.73
CA GLU A 65 -5.18 -36.61 10.10
C GLU A 65 -6.52 -36.22 10.72
N LYS A 66 -7.32 -37.23 11.05
CA LYS A 66 -8.61 -37.06 11.72
C LYS A 66 -8.38 -36.50 13.12
N ILE A 67 -8.47 -35.18 13.28
CA ILE A 67 -8.27 -34.47 14.54
C ILE A 67 -9.23 -35.04 15.59
N SER A 68 -8.67 -35.58 16.68
CA SER A 68 -9.43 -36.14 17.81
C SER A 68 -10.40 -35.10 18.39
N ARG A 69 -11.63 -35.50 18.72
CA ARG A 69 -12.69 -34.59 19.24
C ARG A 69 -12.20 -33.73 20.41
N LYS A 70 -11.33 -34.27 21.28
CA LYS A 70 -10.73 -33.52 22.39
C LYS A 70 -9.79 -32.39 21.91
N LYS A 71 -9.00 -32.65 20.86
CA LYS A 71 -8.16 -31.64 20.21
C LYS A 71 -9.02 -30.62 19.44
N LEU A 72 -10.14 -31.05 18.85
CA LEU A 72 -11.08 -30.15 18.19
C LEU A 72 -11.72 -29.17 19.20
N TYR A 73 -12.20 -29.65 20.35
CA TYR A 73 -12.73 -28.76 21.41
C TYR A 73 -11.67 -27.81 21.98
N LEU A 74 -10.41 -28.26 22.10
CA LEU A 74 -9.29 -27.41 22.50
C LEU A 74 -9.06 -26.27 21.49
N ILE A 75 -9.01 -26.58 20.20
CA ILE A 75 -8.81 -25.59 19.14
C ILE A 75 -9.99 -24.62 19.07
N VAL A 76 -11.22 -25.12 19.12
CA VAL A 76 -12.43 -24.29 19.14
C VAL A 76 -12.43 -23.35 20.34
N GLY A 77 -12.05 -23.84 21.53
CA GLY A 77 -11.94 -23.02 22.74
C GLY A 77 -10.89 -21.90 22.65
N ILE A 78 -9.74 -22.18 22.02
CA ILE A 78 -8.70 -21.16 21.79
C ILE A 78 -9.20 -20.10 20.81
N VAL A 79 -9.82 -20.52 19.70
CA VAL A 79 -10.34 -19.60 18.68
C VAL A 79 -11.47 -18.72 19.22
N THR A 80 -12.39 -19.29 20.01
CA THR A 80 -13.45 -18.49 20.64
C THR A 80 -12.90 -17.53 21.69
N GLY A 81 -11.89 -17.94 22.47
CA GLY A 81 -11.19 -17.06 23.41
C GLY A 81 -10.51 -15.88 22.72
N ILE A 82 -9.81 -16.11 21.60
CA ILE A 82 -9.19 -15.05 20.79
C ILE A 82 -10.24 -14.14 20.17
N ALA A 83 -11.34 -14.68 19.65
CA ALA A 83 -12.40 -13.86 19.07
C ALA A 83 -13.05 -12.94 20.11
N LEU A 84 -13.27 -13.44 21.33
CA LEU A 84 -13.82 -12.64 22.43
C LEU A 84 -12.84 -11.57 22.93
N SER A 85 -11.54 -11.87 22.98
CA SER A 85 -10.53 -10.89 23.38
C SER A 85 -10.37 -9.78 22.34
N VAL A 86 -10.33 -10.12 21.04
CA VAL A 86 -10.29 -9.14 19.94
C VAL A 86 -11.56 -8.29 19.93
N SER A 87 -12.73 -8.90 20.11
CA SER A 87 -14.00 -8.17 20.20
C SER A 87 -14.04 -7.21 21.40
N CYS A 88 -13.47 -7.61 22.55
CA CYS A 88 -13.34 -6.77 23.73
C CYS A 88 -12.39 -5.58 23.50
N VAL A 89 -11.23 -5.81 22.87
CA VAL A 89 -10.28 -4.74 22.51
C VAL A 89 -10.91 -3.78 21.49
N LEU A 90 -11.60 -4.29 20.47
CA LEU A 90 -12.35 -3.47 19.53
C LEU A 90 -13.42 -2.65 20.23
N TYR A 91 -14.16 -3.24 21.17
CA TYR A 91 -15.14 -2.51 21.96
C TYR A 91 -14.49 -1.36 22.76
N PHE A 92 -13.33 -1.58 23.38
CA PHE A 92 -12.59 -0.51 24.06
C PHE A 92 -12.05 0.56 23.12
N VAL A 93 -11.55 0.18 21.93
CA VAL A 93 -11.09 1.11 20.90
C VAL A 93 -12.23 1.93 20.31
N PHE A 94 -13.41 1.35 20.10
CA PHE A 94 -14.57 2.07 19.55
C PHE A 94 -15.38 2.81 20.63
N ARG A 95 -15.17 2.55 21.92
CA ARG A 95 -15.82 3.27 23.01
C ARG A 95 -15.15 4.61 23.32
N THR A 96 -13.97 4.91 22.77
CA THR A 96 -13.30 6.21 22.97
C THR A 96 -13.90 7.36 22.16
N ASP A 97 -14.87 7.11 21.27
CA ASP A 97 -15.40 8.15 20.38
C ASP A 97 -16.74 8.74 20.84
N THR A 98 -17.20 8.40 22.06
CA THR A 98 -18.50 8.88 22.57
C THR A 98 -18.40 9.90 23.70
N GLU A 99 -17.35 10.71 23.72
CA GLU A 99 -17.39 12.01 24.41
C GLU A 99 -16.32 12.96 23.85
N SER A 100 -16.80 14.13 23.40
CA SER A 100 -16.05 15.36 23.06
C SER A 100 -15.56 15.52 21.62
N GLY A 101 -16.28 16.38 20.89
CA GLY A 101 -15.68 17.27 19.90
C GLY A 101 -15.87 16.82 18.46
N ALA A 102 -16.75 17.53 17.75
CA ALA A 102 -16.79 17.56 16.31
C ALA A 102 -15.45 18.09 15.75
N ALA A 103 -14.45 17.23 15.64
CA ALA A 103 -13.34 17.42 14.72
C ALA A 103 -13.74 16.72 13.42
N SER A 104 -14.42 17.48 12.55
CA SER A 104 -14.51 17.12 11.14
C SER A 104 -13.09 17.02 10.61
N ALA A 105 -12.55 15.80 10.54
CA ALA A 105 -11.39 15.49 9.73
C ALA A 105 -11.81 15.77 8.28
N SER A 106 -11.53 17.01 7.84
CA SER A 106 -11.65 17.44 6.46
C SER A 106 -11.03 16.38 5.57
N GLN A 107 -11.85 15.88 4.65
CA GLN A 107 -11.39 15.00 3.60
C GLN A 107 -10.39 15.78 2.75
N ILE A 108 -9.09 15.53 2.97
CA ILE A 108 -8.04 15.89 2.01
C ILE A 108 -8.18 14.95 0.82
N ALA A 109 -9.22 15.18 0.03
CA ALA A 109 -9.23 14.80 -1.37
C ALA A 109 -8.04 15.55 -1.99
N THR A 110 -6.95 14.81 -2.18
CA THR A 110 -5.72 15.31 -2.78
C THR A 110 -5.98 15.53 -4.27
N THR A 111 -6.75 16.56 -4.60
CA THR A 111 -6.96 17.03 -5.96
C THR A 111 -6.06 18.25 -6.16
N GLY A 112 -4.75 17.96 -6.12
CA GLY A 112 -3.66 18.78 -6.66
C GLY A 112 -3.32 20.07 -5.92
N ASN A 113 -2.18 20.10 -5.20
CA ASN A 113 -1.38 21.30 -4.89
C ASN A 113 -2.13 22.58 -4.45
N ILE A 114 -3.29 22.47 -3.80
CA ILE A 114 -4.04 23.61 -3.29
C ILE A 114 -4.17 23.42 -1.78
N PHE A 115 -3.73 24.43 -1.04
CA PHE A 115 -3.84 24.52 0.40
C PHE A 115 -4.81 25.65 0.73
N THR A 116 -5.87 25.34 1.47
CA THR A 116 -6.92 26.29 1.82
C THR A 116 -6.68 26.83 3.22
N LEU A 117 -6.92 28.13 3.38
CA LEU A 117 -6.84 28.87 4.63
C LEU A 117 -8.10 29.68 4.87
N THR A 118 -8.39 29.98 6.12
CA THR A 118 -9.36 31.00 6.51
C THR A 118 -8.65 32.28 6.99
N PRO A 119 -9.29 33.46 6.95
CA PRO A 119 -8.67 34.70 7.39
C PRO A 119 -8.19 34.68 8.84
N GLU A 120 -8.80 33.88 9.71
CA GLU A 120 -8.46 33.74 11.12
C GLU A 120 -7.10 33.06 11.35
N GLU A 121 -6.62 32.29 10.38
CA GLU A 121 -5.31 31.63 10.44
C GLU A 121 -4.16 32.60 10.10
N ILE A 122 -4.46 33.84 9.71
CA ILE A 122 -3.46 34.87 9.44
C ILE A 122 -3.01 35.53 10.74
N VAL A 123 -1.72 35.42 11.02
CA VAL A 123 -1.10 36.01 12.21
C VAL A 123 -0.75 37.48 11.98
N SER A 124 -0.09 37.77 10.87
CA SER A 124 0.38 39.13 10.56
C SER A 124 0.74 39.30 9.09
N ILE A 125 0.74 40.55 8.65
CA ILE A 125 1.12 40.94 7.29
C ILE A 125 2.40 41.75 7.39
N TYR A 126 3.47 41.22 6.80
CA TYR A 126 4.80 41.79 6.92
C TYR A 126 4.99 42.91 5.88
N ASP A 127 4.81 42.56 4.60
CA ASP A 127 4.91 43.44 3.44
C ASP A 127 3.73 43.19 2.49
N GLY A 128 3.70 43.86 1.33
CA GLY A 128 2.63 43.67 0.33
C GLY A 128 2.69 42.33 -0.41
N ASP A 129 3.76 41.56 -0.28
CA ASP A 129 3.92 40.23 -0.89
C ASP A 129 4.15 39.11 0.12
N THR A 130 4.18 39.43 1.42
CA THR A 130 4.57 38.47 2.46
C THR A 130 3.68 38.62 3.69
N PHE A 131 3.04 37.53 4.09
CA PHE A 131 2.24 37.42 5.30
C PHE A 131 2.62 36.15 6.08
N LYS A 132 2.08 36.02 7.29
CA LYS A 132 2.33 34.90 8.19
C LYS A 132 1.05 34.20 8.57
N ILE A 133 1.13 32.88 8.69
CA ILE A 133 0.02 32.01 9.05
C ILE A 133 0.43 31.02 10.13
N ASP A 134 -0.55 30.54 10.88
CA ASP A 134 -0.40 29.38 11.75
C ASP A 134 -1.03 28.15 11.09
N LEU A 135 -0.28 27.05 11.01
CA LEU A 135 -0.73 25.80 10.42
C LEU A 135 -1.32 24.89 11.51
N ALA A 136 -2.65 24.81 11.55
CA ALA A 136 -3.36 23.94 12.48
C ALA A 136 -2.92 22.46 12.34
N GLY A 137 -2.70 21.80 13.47
CA GLY A 137 -2.30 20.38 13.51
C GLY A 137 -0.82 20.12 13.18
N VAL A 138 -0.03 21.16 12.95
CA VAL A 138 1.44 21.07 12.82
C VAL A 138 2.09 21.44 14.15
N HIS A 139 3.21 20.80 14.50
CA HIS A 139 3.94 21.15 15.73
C HIS A 139 4.37 22.62 15.71
N PRO A 140 4.24 23.39 16.82
CA PRO A 140 4.54 24.82 16.90
C PRO A 140 5.86 25.25 16.24
N LEU A 141 6.92 24.47 16.44
CA LEU A 141 8.23 24.69 15.79
C LEU A 141 8.19 24.83 14.25
N PHE A 142 7.22 24.22 13.59
CA PHE A 142 7.05 24.24 12.13
C PHE A 142 5.73 24.87 11.67
N GLY A 143 4.75 24.96 12.57
CA GLY A 143 3.39 25.39 12.27
C GLY A 143 3.13 26.85 12.58
N ASP A 144 3.81 27.41 13.59
CA ASP A 144 3.55 28.77 14.02
C ASP A 144 4.34 29.78 13.17
N ASP A 145 3.76 30.95 12.93
CA ASP A 145 4.44 32.10 12.36
C ASP A 145 5.06 31.85 10.96
N VAL A 146 4.48 30.91 10.20
CA VAL A 146 5.01 30.47 8.90
C VAL A 146 4.83 31.55 7.85
N SER A 147 5.94 32.00 7.27
CA SER A 147 5.93 33.03 6.24
C SER A 147 5.47 32.47 4.89
N VAL A 148 4.47 33.11 4.28
CA VAL A 148 3.99 32.87 2.92
C VAL A 148 4.34 34.07 2.06
N ARG A 149 5.06 33.84 0.97
CA ARG A 149 5.41 34.84 -0.05
C ARG A 149 4.65 34.60 -1.34
N LEU A 150 4.07 35.66 -1.90
CA LEU A 150 3.40 35.64 -3.19
C LEU A 150 4.40 35.31 -4.31
N PHE A 151 4.08 34.32 -5.13
CA PHE A 151 4.93 33.93 -6.24
C PHE A 151 4.96 35.03 -7.33
N GLY A 152 6.16 35.41 -7.76
CA GLY A 152 6.35 36.36 -8.86
C GLY A 152 6.02 37.83 -8.53
N VAL A 153 5.66 38.13 -7.29
CA VAL A 153 5.38 39.50 -6.82
C VAL A 153 6.54 39.99 -5.96
N ASP A 154 6.96 41.23 -6.19
CA ASP A 154 7.99 41.90 -5.41
C ASP A 154 7.49 43.29 -5.05
N THR A 155 7.32 43.54 -3.76
CA THR A 155 6.79 44.81 -3.24
C THR A 155 7.87 45.67 -2.58
N PRO A 156 7.68 47.01 -2.53
CA PRO A 156 8.58 47.87 -1.79
C PRO A 156 8.72 47.43 -0.33
N GLU A 157 9.95 47.36 0.15
CA GLU A 157 10.28 46.93 1.51
C GLU A 157 9.89 47.98 2.55
N MET A 158 9.19 47.58 3.61
CA MET A 158 8.81 48.46 4.73
C MET A 158 10.02 49.08 5.45
N ARG A 159 11.19 48.43 5.39
CA ARG A 159 12.43 48.85 6.05
C ARG A 159 13.37 49.65 5.14
N GLY A 160 12.92 50.06 3.95
CA GLY A 160 13.70 50.90 3.04
C GLY A 160 14.11 52.25 3.65
N SER A 161 15.21 52.84 3.19
CA SER A 161 15.73 54.11 3.74
C SER A 161 14.97 55.34 3.25
N GLU A 162 14.37 55.27 2.06
CA GLU A 162 13.69 56.40 1.41
C GLU A 162 12.20 56.46 1.79
N ASP A 163 11.71 57.65 2.17
CA ASP A 163 10.33 57.83 2.63
C ASP A 163 9.29 57.54 1.55
N ARG A 164 9.60 57.83 0.28
CA ARG A 164 8.74 57.48 -0.86
C ARG A 164 8.55 55.97 -0.97
N VAL A 165 9.60 55.18 -0.73
CA VAL A 165 9.56 53.71 -0.78
C VAL A 165 8.69 53.18 0.36
N LYS A 166 8.85 53.71 1.58
CA LYS A 166 8.01 53.34 2.73
C LYS A 166 6.53 53.64 2.50
N LEU A 167 6.20 54.80 1.93
CA LEU A 167 4.83 55.16 1.61
C LEU A 167 4.19 54.19 0.60
N LEU A 168 4.96 53.71 -0.37
CA LEU A 168 4.48 52.71 -1.32
C LEU A 168 4.38 51.32 -0.66
N ALA A 169 5.32 50.96 0.20
CA ALA A 169 5.29 49.72 0.98
C ALA A 169 4.04 49.64 1.87
N GLU A 170 3.71 50.72 2.57
CA GLU A 170 2.51 50.80 3.40
C GLU A 170 1.22 50.66 2.60
N LYS A 171 1.16 51.26 1.40
CA LYS A 171 0.03 51.11 0.49
C LYS A 171 -0.13 49.66 0.02
N ALA A 172 0.96 49.01 -0.37
CA ALA A 172 0.95 47.61 -0.79
C ALA A 172 0.53 46.67 0.35
N ARG A 173 1.05 46.90 1.56
CA ARG A 173 0.67 46.14 2.76
C ARG A 173 -0.82 46.28 3.08
N LYS A 174 -1.36 47.51 3.06
CA LYS A 174 -2.80 47.76 3.31
C LYS A 174 -3.69 47.10 2.27
N LEU A 175 -3.28 47.11 1.01
CA LEU A 175 -4.03 46.41 -0.05
C LEU A 175 -4.10 44.91 0.22
N THR A 176 -2.98 44.33 0.63
CA THR A 176 -2.89 42.91 0.98
C THR A 176 -3.75 42.59 2.19
N GLU A 177 -3.71 43.43 3.22
CA GLU A 177 -4.55 43.32 4.41
C GLU A 177 -6.04 43.35 4.09
N GLN A 178 -6.46 44.30 3.27
CA GLN A 178 -7.86 44.38 2.85
C GLN A 178 -8.29 43.16 2.03
N ALA A 179 -7.44 42.67 1.14
CA ALA A 179 -7.73 41.49 0.33
C ALA A 179 -7.85 40.23 1.18
N LEU A 180 -6.93 40.00 2.10
CA LEU A 180 -6.89 38.79 2.93
C LEU A 180 -7.98 38.80 4.01
N MET A 181 -8.17 39.91 4.72
CA MET A 181 -9.16 40.01 5.79
C MET A 181 -10.60 40.11 5.28
N GLY A 182 -10.78 40.54 4.03
CA GLY A 182 -12.09 40.59 3.37
C GLY A 182 -12.47 39.30 2.65
N ALA A 183 -11.59 38.31 2.58
CA ALA A 183 -11.85 37.06 1.90
C ALA A 183 -12.70 36.13 2.76
N GLU A 184 -13.62 35.39 2.15
CA GLU A 184 -14.32 34.28 2.85
C GLU A 184 -13.42 33.03 2.95
N LYS A 185 -12.48 32.90 2.01
CA LYS A 185 -11.59 31.76 1.85
C LYS A 185 -10.33 32.22 1.12
N ILE A 186 -9.19 31.69 1.52
CA ILE A 186 -7.89 31.95 0.87
C ILE A 186 -7.34 30.62 0.33
N GLU A 187 -6.90 30.61 -0.93
CA GLU A 187 -6.32 29.43 -1.56
C GLU A 187 -4.86 29.67 -1.95
N LEU A 188 -3.96 28.90 -1.33
CA LEU A 188 -2.56 28.80 -1.74
C LEU A 188 -2.42 27.71 -2.80
N LYS A 189 -2.21 28.11 -4.06
CA LYS A 189 -2.00 27.19 -5.17
C LYS A 189 -0.52 27.02 -5.44
N ASN A 190 -0.14 25.81 -5.84
CA ASN A 190 1.24 25.43 -6.14
C ASN A 190 2.23 25.78 -5.01
N PRO A 191 1.94 25.47 -3.74
CA PRO A 191 2.83 25.84 -2.64
C PRO A 191 4.18 25.13 -2.82
N ARG A 192 5.26 25.91 -2.74
CA ARG A 192 6.65 25.47 -2.84
C ARG A 192 7.41 25.93 -1.62
N ARG A 193 8.46 25.20 -1.26
CA ARG A 193 9.38 25.62 -0.22
C ARG A 193 10.37 26.63 -0.77
N GLY A 194 10.39 27.82 -0.17
CA GLY A 194 11.35 28.86 -0.45
C GLY A 194 12.61 28.77 0.41
N LYS A 195 13.59 29.63 0.11
CA LYS A 195 14.75 29.87 0.99
C LYS A 195 14.26 30.43 2.33
N TYR A 196 14.90 30.04 3.43
CA TYR A 196 14.54 30.44 4.81
C TYR A 196 13.22 29.83 5.33
N PHE A 197 12.87 28.62 4.89
CA PHE A 197 11.69 27.89 5.36
C PHE A 197 10.33 28.58 5.11
N ARG A 198 10.28 29.62 4.28
CA ARG A 198 9.02 30.23 3.83
C ARG A 198 8.31 29.37 2.78
N ILE A 199 7.01 29.53 2.69
CA ILE A 199 6.17 29.01 1.60
C ILE A 199 6.15 30.05 0.48
N ILE A 200 6.25 29.60 -0.76
CA ILE A 200 6.03 30.43 -1.95
C ILE A 200 4.83 29.86 -2.69
N ALA A 201 3.80 30.65 -2.92
CA ALA A 201 2.55 30.17 -3.52
C ALA A 201 1.86 31.26 -4.35
N ASP A 202 0.99 30.83 -5.24
CA ASP A 202 -0.01 31.71 -5.86
C ASP A 202 -1.18 31.84 -4.87
N VAL A 203 -1.60 33.06 -4.53
CA VAL A 203 -2.64 33.31 -3.50
C VAL A 203 -3.90 33.85 -4.17
N TYR A 204 -5.04 33.23 -3.89
CA TYR A 204 -6.36 33.57 -4.45
C TYR A 204 -7.40 33.76 -3.36
#